data_AF-A0A2N2M7L5-F1
#
_entry.id   AF-A0A2N2M7L5-F1
#
_cell.length_a   1.000
_cell.length_b   1.000
_cell.length_c   1.000
_cell.angle_alpha   90.00
_cell.angle_beta   90.00
_cell.angle_gamma   90.00
#
_symmetry.space_group_name_H-M   'P 1'
#
loop_
_entity.id
_entity.type
_entity.pdbx_description
1 polymer ?
#
loop_
_entity_poly.entity_id
_entity_poly.type
_entity_poly.pdbx_seq_one_letter_code
_entity_poly.pdbx_strand_id
1 'polypeptide(L)'
;MAKRAVLFANGVMPQAAQILPYLRPDDYFIAVDGGLRHLRNLYKTPGLLIGDLDSATTAEVEGAITQGIEVRRYKPDKNETDLELALLAAIEKGFDEILIIAVLGGRLDQTLGNLNLLTHPLLNG
;
A
#
# COMPACT_ATOMS: atom_id res chain seq x y z
N MET A 1 3.32 -20.24 -9.00
CA MET A 1 2.71 -19.82 -7.72
C MET A 1 1.87 -18.59 -7.99
N ALA A 2 0.79 -18.40 -7.25
CA ALA A 2 -0.04 -17.19 -7.34
C ALA A 2 0.83 -15.95 -7.04
N LYS A 3 0.77 -14.92 -7.88
CA LYS A 3 1.53 -13.68 -7.67
C LYS A 3 0.85 -12.87 -6.57
N ARG A 4 1.59 -12.46 -5.55
CA ARG A 4 1.04 -11.70 -4.43
C ARG A 4 1.54 -10.27 -4.36
N ALA A 5 0.61 -9.35 -4.15
CA ALA A 5 0.91 -7.98 -3.75
C ALA A 5 0.66 -7.80 -2.24
N VAL A 6 1.54 -7.05 -1.58
CA VAL A 6 1.38 -6.65 -0.18
C VAL A 6 1.34 -5.13 -0.09
N LEU A 7 0.18 -4.60 0.25
CA LEU A 7 -0.10 -3.17 0.34
C LEU A 7 0.14 -2.72 1.78
N PHE A 8 1.02 -1.75 1.98
CA PHE A 8 1.25 -1.10 3.27
C PHE A 8 0.53 0.24 3.28
N ALA A 9 -0.52 0.36 4.09
CA ALA A 9 -1.26 1.60 4.31
C ALA A 9 -0.66 2.45 5.44
N ASN A 10 -1.19 3.67 5.63
CA ASN A 10 -0.69 4.65 6.60
C ASN A 10 -1.37 4.56 7.99
N GLY A 11 -1.96 3.43 8.34
CA GLY A 11 -2.56 3.19 9.65
C GLY A 11 -1.54 2.78 10.70
N VAL A 12 -2.05 2.27 11.83
CA VAL A 12 -1.22 1.81 12.95
C VAL A 12 -0.50 0.52 12.54
N MET A 13 0.83 0.58 12.58
CA MET A 13 1.69 -0.53 12.22
C MET A 13 1.67 -1.62 13.31
N PRO A 14 1.31 -2.87 12.98
CA PRO A 14 1.49 -3.99 13.90
C PRO A 14 2.97 -4.21 14.21
N GLN A 15 3.26 -4.95 15.29
CA GLN A 15 4.65 -5.27 15.61
C GLN A 15 5.26 -6.11 14.48
N ALA A 16 6.52 -5.83 14.11
CA ALA A 16 7.19 -6.52 13.01
C ALA A 16 7.15 -8.06 13.17
N ALA A 17 7.31 -8.56 14.41
CA ALA A 17 7.24 -10.00 14.70
C ALA A 17 5.88 -10.64 14.35
N GLN A 18 4.79 -9.86 14.31
CA GLN A 18 3.45 -10.34 13.96
C GLN A 18 3.22 -10.40 12.44
N ILE A 19 3.97 -9.64 11.65
CA ILE A 19 3.76 -9.55 10.20
C ILE A 19 4.80 -10.33 9.40
N LEU A 20 6.07 -10.33 9.83
CA LEU A 20 7.19 -10.92 9.09
C LEU A 20 6.97 -12.40 8.74
N PRO A 21 6.37 -13.25 9.62
CA PRO A 21 6.08 -14.64 9.28
C PRO A 21 5.08 -14.83 8.13
N TYR A 22 4.25 -13.83 7.83
CA TYR A 22 3.26 -13.89 6.76
C TYR A 22 3.77 -13.37 5.41
N LEU A 23 4.93 -12.70 5.40
CA LEU A 23 5.56 -12.21 4.18
C LEU A 23 6.34 -13.32 3.48
N ARG A 24 6.25 -13.35 2.14
CA ARG A 24 6.96 -14.30 1.28
C ARG A 24 8.12 -13.59 0.58
N PRO A 25 9.20 -14.30 0.20
CA PRO A 25 10.32 -13.72 -0.53
C PRO A 25 9.95 -13.10 -1.89
N ASP A 26 8.90 -13.59 -2.53
CA ASP A 26 8.41 -13.18 -3.86
C ASP A 26 7.27 -12.15 -3.81
N ASP A 27 6.96 -11.61 -2.63
CA ASP A 27 5.95 -10.56 -2.47
C ASP A 27 6.33 -9.28 -3.21
N TYR A 28 5.37 -8.72 -3.94
CA TYR A 28 5.49 -7.39 -4.50
C TYR A 28 4.91 -6.35 -3.53
N PHE A 29 5.76 -5.47 -3.02
CA PHE A 29 5.34 -4.47 -2.04
C PHE A 29 4.82 -3.19 -2.72
N ILE A 30 3.64 -2.73 -2.26
CA ILE A 30 3.04 -1.45 -2.66
C ILE A 30 2.96 -0.56 -1.42
N ALA A 31 3.63 0.58 -1.45
CA ALA A 31 3.52 1.62 -0.44
C ALA A 31 2.34 2.53 -0.76
N VAL A 32 1.38 2.64 0.15
CA VAL A 32 0.26 3.57 0.05
C VAL A 32 0.51 4.76 0.96
N ASP A 33 0.75 5.92 0.35
CA ASP A 33 1.07 7.18 1.04
C ASP A 33 2.17 6.97 2.12
N GLY A 34 1.89 7.28 3.39
CA GLY A 34 2.86 7.13 4.49
C GLY A 34 3.28 5.68 4.80
N GLY A 35 2.62 4.68 4.19
CA GLY A 35 3.02 3.27 4.26
C GLY A 35 4.45 2.99 3.75
N LEU A 36 5.03 3.91 2.96
CA LEU A 36 6.45 3.89 2.60
C LEU A 36 7.36 3.82 3.84
N ARG A 37 6.99 4.53 4.91
CA ARG A 37 7.75 4.58 6.16
C ARG A 37 7.78 3.21 6.84
N HIS A 38 6.65 2.50 6.84
CA HIS A 38 6.55 1.16 7.43
C HIS A 38 7.45 0.18 6.69
N LEU A 39 7.45 0.19 5.35
CA LEU A 39 8.34 -0.65 4.54
C LEU A 39 9.82 -0.35 4.79
N ARG A 40 10.20 0.93 4.85
CA ARG A 40 11.58 1.34 5.17
C ARG A 40 12.03 0.84 6.54
N ASN A 41 11.17 0.92 7.55
CA ASN A 41 11.45 0.42 8.91
C ASN A 41 11.61 -1.11 8.95
N LEU A 42 11.05 -1.83 7.99
CA LEU A 42 11.21 -3.28 7.82
C LEU A 42 12.39 -3.65 6.91
N TYR A 43 13.16 -2.67 6.43
CA TYR A 43 14.21 -2.85 5.43
C TYR A 43 13.68 -3.52 4.15
N LYS A 44 12.46 -3.17 3.74
CA LYS A 44 11.82 -3.62 2.50
C LYS A 44 11.68 -2.44 1.53
N THR A 45 11.85 -2.73 0.24
CA THR A 45 11.73 -1.72 -0.83
C THR A 45 10.43 -1.99 -1.61
N PRO A 46 9.51 -1.02 -1.70
CA PRO A 46 8.34 -1.15 -2.56
C PRO A 46 8.72 -1.17 -4.04
N GLY A 47 7.94 -1.89 -4.84
CA GLY A 47 7.99 -1.75 -6.30
C GLY A 47 7.11 -0.61 -6.81
N LEU A 48 6.12 -0.18 -6.03
CA LEU A 48 5.19 0.89 -6.34
C LEU A 48 4.92 1.74 -5.10
N LEU A 49 4.98 3.07 -5.27
CA LEU A 49 4.51 4.07 -4.32
C LEU A 49 3.30 4.78 -4.92
N ILE A 50 2.18 4.80 -4.19
CA ILE A 50 0.91 5.35 -4.66
C ILE A 50 0.28 6.24 -3.59
N GLY A 51 -0.21 7.41 -4.01
CA GLY A 51 -0.90 8.34 -3.12
C GLY A 51 -0.97 9.74 -3.69
N ASP A 52 -1.56 10.69 -2.95
CA ASP A 52 -1.33 12.11 -3.21
C ASP A 52 0.07 12.60 -2.72
N LEU A 53 0.68 11.78 -1.84
CA LEU A 53 2.02 11.93 -1.28
C LEU A 53 2.17 13.22 -0.48
N ASP A 54 1.08 13.68 0.16
CA ASP A 54 1.11 14.84 1.05
C ASP A 54 1.84 14.54 2.37
N SER A 55 1.90 13.27 2.77
CA SER A 55 2.61 12.78 3.95
C SER A 55 4.10 12.49 3.72
N ALA A 56 4.54 12.53 2.46
CA ALA A 56 5.91 12.29 2.03
C ALA A 56 6.59 13.60 1.61
N THR A 57 7.85 13.78 2.01
CA THR A 57 8.63 14.94 1.57
C THR A 57 9.09 14.77 0.11
N THR A 58 9.35 15.87 -0.59
CA THR A 58 9.90 15.84 -1.97
C THR A 58 11.14 14.96 -2.07
N ALA A 59 12.03 15.03 -1.08
CA ALA A 59 13.24 14.22 -1.02
C ALA A 59 12.95 12.72 -0.91
N GLU A 60 11.88 12.32 -0.21
CA GLU A 60 11.49 10.91 -0.10
C GLU A 60 10.94 10.37 -1.41
N VAL A 61 10.18 11.19 -2.14
CA VAL A 61 9.61 10.84 -3.45
C VAL A 61 10.72 10.76 -4.51
N GLU A 62 11.62 11.75 -4.57
CA GLU A 62 12.79 11.72 -5.45
C GLU A 62 13.72 10.54 -5.12
N GLY A 63 13.92 10.27 -3.83
CA GLY A 63 14.64 9.10 -3.36
C GLY A 63 14.00 7.79 -3.85
N ALA A 64 12.67 7.71 -3.88
CA ALA A 64 11.98 6.53 -4.40
C ALA A 64 12.20 6.36 -5.92
N ILE A 65 12.11 7.45 -6.68
CA ILE A 65 12.33 7.44 -8.14
C ILE A 65 13.77 7.02 -8.47
N THR A 66 14.76 7.57 -7.76
CA THR A 66 16.18 7.22 -7.96
C THR A 66 16.49 5.77 -7.60
N GLN A 67 15.73 5.17 -6.69
CA GLN A 67 15.78 3.74 -6.34
C GLN A 67 15.06 2.84 -7.36
N GLY A 68 14.46 3.41 -8.41
CA GLY A 68 13.71 2.65 -9.42
C GLY A 68 12.30 2.25 -8.99
N ILE A 69 11.75 2.87 -7.94
CA ILE A 69 10.38 2.64 -7.49
C ILE A 69 9.42 3.34 -8.45
N GLU A 70 8.41 2.63 -8.94
CA GLU A 70 7.33 3.25 -9.71
C GLU A 70 6.56 4.19 -8.78
N VAL A 71 6.39 5.47 -9.16
CA VAL A 71 5.63 6.45 -8.36
C VAL A 71 4.38 6.86 -9.13
N ARG A 72 3.21 6.58 -8.57
CA ARG A 72 1.91 7.03 -9.09
C ARG A 72 1.32 8.10 -8.16
N ARG A 73 1.56 9.36 -8.51
CA ARG A 73 1.03 10.50 -7.77
C ARG A 73 -0.34 10.91 -8.29
N TYR A 74 -1.30 11.05 -7.38
CA TYR A 74 -2.66 11.51 -7.69
C TYR A 74 -2.95 12.86 -7.03
N LYS A 75 -4.02 13.53 -7.47
CA LYS A 75 -4.48 14.75 -6.80
C LYS A 75 -5.40 14.41 -5.61
N PRO A 76 -5.49 15.27 -4.58
CA PRO A 76 -6.39 15.05 -3.45
C PRO A 76 -7.90 15.09 -3.78
N ASP A 77 -8.29 15.72 -4.89
CA ASP A 77 -9.68 15.94 -5.31
C ASP A 77 -10.30 14.80 -6.13
N LYS A 78 -9.67 13.62 -6.11
CA LYS A 78 -10.17 12.39 -6.72
C LYS A 78 -11.29 11.77 -5.90
N ASN A 79 -12.04 10.85 -6.52
CA ASN A 79 -13.15 10.17 -5.85
C ASN A 79 -12.69 8.94 -5.05
N GLU A 80 -11.59 8.33 -5.48
CA GLU A 80 -11.05 7.09 -4.91
C GLU A 80 -10.08 7.38 -3.75
N THR A 81 -10.09 6.52 -2.73
CA THR A 81 -9.07 6.60 -1.67
C THR A 81 -7.70 6.16 -2.19
N ASP A 82 -6.60 6.55 -1.53
CA ASP A 82 -5.26 6.06 -1.91
C ASP A 82 -5.15 4.53 -1.84
N LEU A 83 -5.81 3.92 -0.84
CA LEU A 83 -5.82 2.47 -0.68
C LEU A 83 -6.63 1.78 -1.80
N GLU A 84 -7.72 2.39 -2.24
CA GLU A 84 -8.49 1.92 -3.39
C GLU A 84 -7.67 1.97 -4.68
N LEU A 85 -6.94 3.05 -4.93
CA LEU A 85 -6.05 3.15 -6.09
C LEU A 85 -4.93 2.11 -6.03
N ALA A 86 -4.38 1.84 -4.84
CA ALA A 86 -3.39 0.79 -4.63
C ALA A 86 -3.96 -0.60 -4.94
N LEU A 87 -5.19 -0.86 -4.50
CA LEU A 87 -5.92 -2.09 -4.77
C LEU A 87 -6.14 -2.27 -6.28
N LEU A 88 -6.65 -1.24 -6.95
CA LEU A 88 -6.88 -1.24 -8.39
C LEU A 88 -5.56 -1.42 -9.17
N ALA A 89 -4.47 -0.78 -8.74
CA ALA A 89 -3.16 -0.96 -9.35
C ALA A 89 -2.62 -2.40 -9.19
N ALA A 90 -2.90 -3.06 -8.06
CA ALA A 90 -2.56 -4.46 -7.88
C ALA A 90 -3.38 -5.37 -8.81
N ILE A 91 -4.67 -5.11 -8.94
CA ILE A 91 -5.55 -5.85 -9.87
C ILE A 91 -5.09 -5.64 -11.32
N GLU A 92 -4.81 -4.40 -11.73
CA GLU A 92 -4.33 -4.05 -13.08
C GLU A 92 -3.01 -4.77 -13.42
N LYS A 93 -2.11 -4.91 -12.44
CA LYS A 93 -0.83 -5.63 -12.60
C LYS A 93 -0.99 -7.16 -12.61
N GLY A 94 -2.20 -7.68 -12.39
CA GLY A 94 -2.53 -9.10 -12.46
C GLY A 94 -2.01 -9.90 -11.26
N PHE A 95 -2.07 -9.33 -10.05
CA PHE A 95 -1.83 -10.08 -8.82
C PHE A 95 -3.06 -10.93 -8.46
N ASP A 96 -2.80 -12.17 -8.03
CA ASP A 96 -3.83 -13.17 -7.69
C ASP A 96 -4.21 -13.10 -6.20
N GLU A 97 -3.27 -12.68 -5.34
CA GLU A 97 -3.46 -12.55 -3.89
C GLU A 97 -3.08 -11.12 -3.47
N ILE A 98 -3.89 -10.51 -2.62
CA ILE A 98 -3.64 -9.17 -2.08
C ILE A 98 -3.70 -9.24 -0.55
N LEU A 99 -2.57 -8.94 0.09
CA LEU A 99 -2.48 -8.78 1.54
C LEU A 99 -2.36 -7.28 1.85
N ILE A 100 -3.16 -6.78 2.78
CA ILE A 100 -3.13 -5.36 3.17
C ILE A 100 -2.74 -5.25 4.65
N ILE A 101 -1.75 -4.42 4.94
CA ILE A 101 -1.14 -4.24 6.27
C ILE A 101 -1.29 -2.77 6.71
N ALA A 102 -1.39 -2.56 8.03
CA ALA A 102 -1.52 -1.23 8.65
C ALA A 102 -2.74 -0.45 8.13
N VAL A 103 -3.87 -1.15 7.95
CA VAL A 103 -5.12 -0.60 7.40
C VAL A 103 -6.01 0.06 8.45
N LEU A 104 -5.80 -0.30 9.71
CA LEU A 104 -6.66 0.10 10.83
C LEU A 104 -5.95 1.10 11.74
N GLY A 105 -6.75 1.85 12.50
CA GLY A 105 -6.28 2.76 13.54
C GLY A 105 -6.12 4.21 13.07
N GLY A 106 -5.95 5.12 14.02
CA GLY A 106 -5.99 6.56 13.76
C GLY A 106 -7.43 7.03 13.54
N ARG A 107 -7.78 7.29 12.27
CA ARG A 107 -9.07 7.86 11.87
C ARG A 107 -10.12 6.75 11.61
N LEU A 108 -11.25 6.83 12.31
CA LEU A 108 -12.31 5.82 12.22
C LEU A 108 -13.01 5.83 10.85
N ASP A 109 -13.21 7.01 10.26
CA ASP A 109 -13.79 7.17 8.93
C ASP A 109 -12.94 6.51 7.85
N GLN A 110 -11.61 6.66 7.92
CA GLN A 110 -10.69 5.93 7.02
C GLN A 110 -10.75 4.42 7.26
N THR A 111 -10.81 3.99 8.53
CA THR A 111 -10.94 2.56 8.87
C THR A 111 -12.19 1.96 8.23
N LEU A 112 -13.34 2.63 8.33
CA LEU A 112 -14.59 2.18 7.72
C LEU A 112 -14.50 2.18 6.19
N GLY A 113 -13.91 3.21 5.58
CA GLY A 113 -13.67 3.25 4.13
C GLY A 113 -12.79 2.09 3.66
N ASN A 114 -11.72 1.78 4.40
CA ASN A 114 -10.84 0.67 4.08
C ASN A 114 -11.53 -0.69 4.19
N LEU A 115 -12.37 -0.89 5.21
CA LEU A 115 -13.14 -2.14 5.34
C LEU A 115 -14.18 -2.28 4.22
N ASN A 116 -14.77 -1.17 3.76
CA ASN A 116 -15.68 -1.18 2.61
C ASN A 116 -14.98 -1.63 1.31
N LEU A 117 -13.66 -1.48 1.19
CA LEU A 117 -12.93 -2.01 0.02
C LEU A 117 -12.96 -3.53 -0.08
N LEU A 118 -13.21 -4.25 1.02
CA LEU A 118 -13.35 -5.71 0.99
C LEU A 118 -14.59 -6.15 0.21
N THR A 119 -15.56 -5.26 -0.01
CA THR A 119 -16.77 -5.53 -0.82
C THR A 119 -16.62 -5.02 -2.25
N HIS A 120 -15.42 -4.63 -2.69
CA HIS A 120 -15.20 -4.07 -4.01
C HIS A 120 -15.49 -5.12 -5.11
N PRO A 121 -16.26 -4.79 -6.16
CA PRO A 121 -16.78 -5.77 -7.14
C PRO A 121 -15.70 -6.43 -8.00
N LEU A 122 -14.49 -5.87 -8.04
CA LEU A 122 -13.34 -6.48 -8.73
C LEU A 122 -12.59 -7.51 -7.88
N LEU A 123 -12.95 -7.67 -6.61
CA LEU A 123 -12.40 -8.73 -5.76
C LEU A 123 -13.26 -9.98 -5.88
N ASN A 124 -12.59 -11.11 -6.15
CA ASN A 124 -13.20 -12.43 -6.07
C ASN A 124 -12.80 -13.03 -4.71
N GLY A 125 -13.80 -13.29 -3.86
CA GLY A 125 -13.62 -13.92 -2.55
C GLY A 125 -13.44 -15.43 -2.64
#